data_AF-A0A8C2JI81-F1
#
_entry.id   AF-A0A8C2JI81-F1
#
_cell.length_a   1.000
_cell.length_b   1.000
_cell.length_c   1.000
_cell.angle_alpha   90.00
_cell.angle_beta   90.00
_cell.angle_gamma   90.00
#
_symmetry.space_group_name_H-M   'P 1'
#
loop_
_entity.id
_entity.type
_entity.pdbx_description
1 polymer ?
#
loop_
_entity_poly.entity_id
_entity_poly.type
_entity_poly.pdbx_seq_one_letter_code
_entity_poly.pdbx_strand_id
1 'polypeptide(L)'
;KCLLFFLLIHFYYRLLYNQPSVLVGRTDVASVTPWSAPIIWEGTFDPILIDSIYKQQNLTIATTVFALGKYTRFVKDFLESAEQHYFVGFRVHYYLFTDQPESVPEVKMGENRSLTVRKVQSFKRWQDISMSRMEQLEKLIENELASEADYIFCLDIDTKFYGRWGVETLGRLVVVIHPWLFDAPRDRFTYERRPES
;
A
#
# COMPACT_ATOMS: atom_id res chain seq x y z
N LYS A 1 21.37 -14.00 -43.35
CA LYS A 1 21.84 -14.53 -42.04
C LYS A 1 20.87 -13.98 -40.99
N CYS A 2 19.63 -14.47 -40.88
CA CYS A 2 19.23 -15.76 -40.32
C CYS A 2 19.83 -16.01 -38.93
N LEU A 3 18.94 -16.37 -38.00
CA LEU A 3 19.08 -16.57 -36.55
C LEU A 3 19.00 -15.26 -35.74
N LEU A 4 18.10 -15.07 -34.77
CA LEU A 4 17.28 -16.06 -34.07
C LEU A 4 15.97 -15.41 -33.59
N PHE A 5 14.87 -15.92 -34.15
CA PHE A 5 13.56 -15.93 -33.54
C PHE A 5 13.71 -16.46 -32.10
N PHE A 6 13.69 -15.58 -31.09
CA PHE A 6 13.27 -16.01 -29.75
C PHE A 6 11.74 -15.98 -29.74
N LEU A 7 11.19 -17.08 -30.25
CA LEU A 7 9.86 -17.58 -29.92
C LEU A 7 9.81 -17.85 -28.41
N LEU A 8 9.65 -16.80 -27.61
CA LEU A 8 8.90 -16.92 -26.37
C LEU A 8 7.48 -16.52 -26.73
N ILE A 9 6.61 -17.52 -26.77
CA ILE A 9 5.15 -17.36 -26.85
C ILE A 9 4.72 -16.62 -25.59
N HIS A 10 4.86 -15.29 -25.58
CA HIS A 10 4.04 -14.43 -24.76
C HIS A 10 2.84 -14.11 -25.62
N PHE A 11 1.68 -14.62 -25.24
CA PHE A 11 0.40 -14.09 -25.66
C PHE A 11 0.43 -12.58 -25.40
N TYR A 12 0.81 -11.80 -26.41
CA TYR A 12 0.63 -10.35 -26.39
C TYR A 12 -0.88 -10.13 -26.44
N TYR A 13 -1.50 -10.04 -25.27
CA TYR A 13 -2.74 -9.27 -25.17
C TYR A 13 -2.43 -7.92 -25.80
N ARG A 14 -3.08 -7.62 -26.93
CA ARG A 14 -2.93 -6.34 -27.61
C ARG A 14 -3.56 -5.29 -26.70
N LEU A 15 -2.75 -4.72 -25.81
CA LEU A 15 -3.21 -3.73 -24.85
C LEU A 15 -3.52 -2.45 -25.62
N LEU A 16 -4.76 -1.98 -25.51
CA LEU A 16 -5.17 -0.69 -26.02
C LEU A 16 -5.06 0.32 -24.89
N TYR A 17 -4.13 1.25 -25.02
CA TYR A 17 -3.91 2.35 -24.09
C TYR A 17 -3.57 3.62 -24.88
N ASN A 18 -3.77 4.77 -24.25
CA ASN A 18 -3.50 6.05 -24.91
C ASN A 18 -1.99 6.23 -25.12
N GLN A 19 -1.61 6.74 -26.29
CA GLN A 19 -0.21 7.07 -26.54
C GLN A 19 0.23 8.18 -25.56
N PRO A 20 1.31 7.97 -24.78
CA PRO A 20 1.81 9.00 -23.87
C PRO A 20 2.32 10.20 -24.66
N SER A 21 2.05 11.41 -24.14
CA SER A 21 2.51 12.66 -24.74
C SER A 21 3.64 13.26 -23.92
N VAL A 22 4.72 13.64 -24.59
CA VAL A 22 5.83 14.38 -23.96
C VAL A 22 5.44 15.83 -23.67
N LEU A 23 4.39 16.34 -24.34
CA LEU A 23 3.94 17.74 -24.25
C LEU A 23 2.79 17.93 -23.26
N VAL A 24 2.14 16.85 -22.82
CA VAL A 24 0.92 16.92 -22.00
C VAL A 24 1.15 16.12 -20.72
N GLY A 25 1.02 16.79 -19.58
CA GLY A 25 1.15 16.23 -18.25
C GLY A 25 0.63 17.20 -17.19
N ARG A 26 0.67 16.80 -15.91
CA ARG A 26 0.32 17.67 -14.78
C ARG A 26 1.31 18.83 -14.68
N THR A 27 0.81 20.07 -14.71
CA THR A 27 1.61 21.31 -14.60
C THR A 27 1.38 22.05 -13.29
N ASP A 28 0.37 21.64 -12.53
CA ASP A 28 -0.09 22.22 -11.28
C ASP A 28 0.59 21.62 -10.04
N VAL A 29 1.26 20.46 -10.19
CA VAL A 29 1.96 19.75 -9.12
C VAL A 29 3.29 19.17 -9.63
N ALA A 30 4.24 18.98 -8.73
CA ALA A 30 5.45 18.22 -9.05
C ALA A 30 5.11 16.72 -9.21
N SER A 31 5.53 16.13 -10.33
CA SER A 31 5.31 14.71 -10.64
C SER A 31 6.56 13.83 -10.44
N VAL A 32 7.71 14.45 -10.14
CA VAL A 32 8.98 13.77 -9.87
C VAL A 32 9.77 14.52 -8.82
N THR A 33 10.45 13.80 -7.94
CA THR A 33 11.34 14.38 -6.92
C THR A 33 12.70 14.75 -7.53
N PRO A 34 13.50 15.62 -6.87
CA PRO A 34 14.86 15.93 -7.31
C PRO A 34 15.81 14.72 -7.40
N TRP A 35 15.47 13.59 -6.77
CA TRP A 35 16.23 12.33 -6.82
C TRP A 35 15.59 11.29 -7.77
N SER A 36 14.77 11.73 -8.73
CA SER A 36 14.16 10.88 -9.76
C SER A 36 13.20 9.80 -9.25
N ALA A 37 12.56 10.01 -8.10
CA ALA A 37 11.42 9.18 -7.69
C ALA A 37 10.11 9.79 -8.20
N PRO A 38 9.18 9.00 -8.75
CA PRO A 38 7.88 9.50 -9.19
C PRO A 38 7.03 9.94 -7.99
N ILE A 39 6.26 11.02 -8.15
CA ILE A 39 5.19 11.41 -7.24
C ILE A 39 3.88 11.04 -7.93
N ILE A 40 3.16 10.08 -7.35
CA ILE A 40 1.98 9.49 -7.96
C ILE A 40 0.79 10.42 -7.72
N TRP A 41 0.25 10.95 -8.82
CA TRP A 41 -1.00 11.72 -8.83
C TRP A 41 -1.96 11.12 -9.85
N GLU A 42 -3.25 11.41 -9.69
CA GLU A 42 -4.21 11.09 -10.74
C GLU A 42 -3.78 11.74 -12.07
N GLY A 43 -3.82 10.94 -13.13
CA GLY A 43 -3.34 11.31 -14.47
C GLY A 43 -1.83 11.16 -14.71
N THR A 44 -1.02 10.71 -13.74
CA THR A 44 0.42 10.45 -13.97
C THR A 44 0.74 9.00 -14.32
N PHE A 45 -0.26 8.13 -14.36
CA PHE A 45 -0.12 6.71 -14.72
C PHE A 45 -1.36 6.24 -15.50
N ASP A 46 -1.21 5.18 -16.29
CA ASP A 46 -2.33 4.48 -16.93
C ASP A 46 -2.61 3.19 -16.15
N PRO A 47 -3.78 3.07 -15.49
CA PRO A 47 -4.09 1.93 -14.63
C PRO A 47 -4.20 0.61 -15.40
N ILE A 48 -4.65 0.64 -16.66
CA ILE A 48 -4.79 -0.57 -17.49
C ILE A 48 -3.40 -1.10 -17.87
N LEU A 49 -2.52 -0.19 -18.30
CA LEU A 49 -1.15 -0.52 -18.65
C LEU A 49 -0.38 -1.08 -17.45
N ILE A 50 -0.36 -0.37 -16.33
CA ILE A 50 0.43 -0.78 -15.17
C ILE A 50 -0.11 -2.08 -14.56
N ASP A 51 -1.43 -2.28 -14.50
CA ASP A 51 -2.02 -3.55 -14.05
C ASP A 51 -1.58 -4.71 -14.96
N SER A 52 -1.58 -4.51 -16.28
CA SER A 52 -1.19 -5.55 -17.22
C SER A 52 0.26 -6.02 -17.03
N ILE A 53 1.15 -5.12 -16.66
CA ILE A 53 2.57 -5.40 -16.41
C ILE A 53 2.73 -6.18 -15.10
N TYR A 54 2.08 -5.74 -14.02
CA TYR A 54 2.26 -6.35 -12.70
C TYR A 54 1.47 -7.64 -12.51
N LYS A 55 0.33 -7.82 -13.18
CA LYS A 55 -0.44 -9.08 -13.11
C LYS A 55 0.36 -10.29 -13.62
N GLN A 56 1.30 -10.07 -14.54
CA GLN A 56 2.18 -11.14 -15.04
C GLN A 56 3.16 -11.66 -13.98
N GLN A 57 3.38 -10.92 -12.89
CA GLN A 57 4.35 -11.24 -11.85
C GLN A 57 3.73 -12.03 -10.68
N ASN A 58 2.40 -12.20 -10.66
CA ASN A 58 1.69 -12.92 -9.59
C ASN A 58 2.04 -12.44 -8.17
N LEU A 59 2.13 -11.12 -8.00
CA LEU A 59 2.55 -10.48 -6.75
C LEU A 59 1.57 -10.77 -5.60
N THR A 60 2.13 -10.90 -4.40
CA THR A 60 1.42 -10.93 -3.12
C THR A 60 1.75 -9.67 -2.31
N ILE A 61 0.71 -8.93 -1.94
CA ILE A 61 0.82 -7.71 -1.15
C ILE A 61 0.39 -8.03 0.29
N ALA A 62 1.30 -7.85 1.23
CA ALA A 62 0.97 -7.88 2.66
C ALA A 62 0.54 -6.49 3.13
N THR A 63 -0.54 -6.42 3.89
CA THR A 63 -1.04 -5.17 4.46
C THR A 63 -1.21 -5.31 5.95
N THR A 64 -0.46 -4.53 6.72
CA THR A 64 -0.56 -4.52 8.18
C THR A 64 -1.43 -3.37 8.66
N VAL A 65 -2.31 -3.67 9.60
CA VAL A 65 -3.18 -2.69 10.26
C VAL A 65 -3.31 -3.02 11.74
N PHE A 66 -3.43 -1.99 12.57
CA PHE A 66 -3.57 -2.12 14.02
C PHE A 66 -4.90 -1.56 14.49
N ALA A 67 -5.70 -2.37 15.18
CA ALA A 67 -6.99 -1.98 15.74
C ALA A 67 -7.05 -2.32 17.24
N LEU A 68 -6.50 -1.43 18.07
CA LEU A 68 -6.47 -1.62 19.52
C LEU A 68 -7.59 -0.87 20.24
N GLY A 69 -8.17 -1.50 21.25
CA GLY A 69 -9.25 -0.93 22.06
C GLY A 69 -10.41 -0.44 21.20
N LYS A 70 -10.74 0.85 21.30
CA LYS A 70 -11.87 1.45 20.56
C LYS A 70 -11.69 1.49 19.03
N TYR A 71 -10.48 1.23 18.51
CA TYR A 71 -10.21 1.29 17.08
C TYR A 71 -10.73 0.06 16.31
N THR A 72 -11.12 -1.01 17.01
CA THR A 72 -11.82 -2.16 16.42
C THR A 72 -13.09 -1.76 15.67
N ARG A 73 -13.74 -0.66 16.08
CA ARG A 73 -14.92 -0.10 15.40
C ARG A 73 -14.68 0.28 13.92
N PHE A 74 -13.43 0.55 13.54
CA PHE A 74 -13.08 0.97 12.17
C PHE A 74 -12.80 -0.21 11.24
N VAL A 75 -12.61 -1.41 11.78
CA VAL A 75 -12.17 -2.59 11.01
C VAL A 75 -13.13 -2.91 9.87
N LYS A 76 -14.44 -2.83 10.12
CA LYS A 76 -15.45 -3.10 9.09
C LYS A 76 -15.34 -2.17 7.90
N ASP A 77 -15.41 -0.86 8.15
CA ASP A 77 -15.35 0.16 7.09
C ASP A 77 -14.02 0.12 6.33
N PHE A 78 -12.91 -0.11 7.03
CA PHE A 78 -11.60 -0.27 6.42
C PHE A 78 -11.58 -1.45 5.45
N LEU A 79 -11.94 -2.65 5.91
CA LEU A 79 -11.90 -3.86 5.08
C LEU A 79 -12.91 -3.80 3.92
N GLU A 80 -14.15 -3.38 4.18
CA GLU A 80 -15.18 -3.29 3.13
C GLU A 80 -14.78 -2.29 2.02
N SER A 81 -14.19 -1.16 2.37
CA SER A 81 -13.69 -0.21 1.37
C SER A 81 -12.41 -0.70 0.68
N ALA A 82 -11.54 -1.42 1.39
CA ALA A 82 -10.34 -2.02 0.81
C ALA A 82 -10.69 -3.07 -0.25
N GLU A 83 -11.72 -3.90 -0.02
CA GLU A 83 -12.19 -4.86 -1.02
C GLU A 83 -12.72 -4.20 -2.30
N GLN A 84 -13.17 -2.93 -2.23
CA GLN A 84 -13.65 -2.18 -3.39
C GLN A 84 -12.54 -1.47 -4.17
N HIS A 85 -11.41 -1.18 -3.52
CA HIS A 85 -10.48 -0.17 -4.02
C HIS A 85 -8.99 -0.51 -3.90
N TYR A 86 -8.61 -1.32 -2.92
CA TYR A 86 -7.23 -1.60 -2.57
C TYR A 86 -6.72 -2.87 -3.25
N PHE A 87 -5.82 -2.69 -4.23
CA PHE A 87 -5.18 -3.75 -5.00
C PHE A 87 -6.19 -4.77 -5.58
N VAL A 88 -7.32 -4.27 -6.09
CA VAL A 88 -8.37 -5.12 -6.66
C VAL A 88 -7.81 -5.92 -7.84
N GLY A 89 -8.01 -7.24 -7.81
CA GLY A 89 -7.48 -8.16 -8.82
C GLY A 89 -6.03 -8.61 -8.58
N PHE A 90 -5.44 -8.26 -7.45
CA PHE A 90 -4.15 -8.78 -6.98
C PHE A 90 -4.32 -9.59 -5.68
N ARG A 91 -3.31 -10.41 -5.36
CA ARG A 91 -3.30 -11.19 -4.12
C ARG A 91 -2.98 -10.26 -2.95
N VAL A 92 -3.86 -10.22 -1.95
CA VAL A 92 -3.68 -9.36 -0.77
C VAL A 92 -3.86 -10.18 0.49
N HIS A 93 -2.90 -10.08 1.41
CA HIS A 93 -2.98 -10.69 2.72
C HIS A 93 -2.98 -9.59 3.80
N TYR A 94 -4.12 -9.44 4.46
CA TYR A 94 -4.26 -8.53 5.60
C TYR A 94 -3.78 -9.16 6.90
N TYR A 95 -2.92 -8.45 7.62
CA TYR A 95 -2.51 -8.78 8.98
C TYR A 95 -3.11 -7.74 9.94
N LEU A 96 -4.18 -8.13 10.62
CA LEU A 96 -4.87 -7.30 11.59
C LEU A 96 -4.36 -7.61 13.00
N PHE A 97 -3.61 -6.67 13.58
CA PHE A 97 -3.16 -6.74 14.95
C PHE A 97 -4.21 -6.11 15.88
N THR A 98 -4.71 -6.87 16.85
CA THR A 98 -5.74 -6.39 17.79
C THR A 98 -5.57 -7.00 19.18
N ASP A 99 -6.00 -6.26 20.20
CA ASP A 99 -6.14 -6.76 21.57
C ASP A 99 -7.50 -7.46 21.82
N GLN A 100 -8.43 -7.36 20.86
CA GLN A 100 -9.79 -7.92 20.94
C GLN A 100 -10.15 -8.73 19.67
N PRO A 101 -9.54 -9.90 19.43
CA PRO A 101 -9.81 -10.72 18.24
C PRO A 101 -11.29 -11.08 18.05
N GLU A 102 -12.01 -11.32 19.15
CA GLU A 102 -13.44 -11.62 19.18
C GLU A 102 -14.33 -10.46 18.71
N SER A 103 -13.83 -9.23 18.72
CA SER A 103 -14.54 -8.03 18.26
C SER A 103 -14.33 -7.76 16.76
N VAL A 104 -13.52 -8.58 16.07
CA VAL A 104 -13.26 -8.41 14.65
C VAL A 104 -14.49 -8.86 13.85
N PRO A 105 -15.11 -7.98 13.05
CA PRO A 105 -16.28 -8.34 12.26
C PRO A 105 -15.91 -9.32 11.15
N GLU A 106 -16.83 -10.23 10.84
CA GLU A 106 -16.71 -11.05 9.62
C GLU A 106 -16.95 -10.16 8.40
N VAL A 107 -15.96 -10.11 7.51
CA VAL A 107 -16.02 -9.39 6.24
C VAL A 107 -15.71 -10.38 5.13
N LYS A 108 -16.53 -10.38 4.09
CA LYS A 108 -16.34 -11.25 2.93
C LYS A 108 -15.13 -10.80 2.14
N MET A 109 -14.07 -11.59 2.15
CA MET A 109 -12.88 -11.37 1.33
C MET A 109 -13.13 -11.85 -0.11
N GLY A 110 -12.58 -11.11 -1.06
CA GLY A 110 -12.54 -11.47 -2.48
C GLY A 110 -11.61 -12.66 -2.75
N GLU A 111 -11.63 -13.13 -4.00
CA GLU A 111 -10.73 -14.20 -4.43
C GLU A 111 -9.26 -13.79 -4.28
N ASN A 112 -8.41 -14.73 -3.82
CA ASN A 112 -6.99 -14.51 -3.53
C ASN A 112 -6.71 -13.45 -2.46
N ARG A 113 -7.67 -13.22 -1.56
CA ARG A 113 -7.55 -12.26 -0.46
C ARG A 113 -7.87 -12.93 0.86
N SER A 114 -7.07 -12.63 1.88
CA SER A 114 -7.15 -13.29 3.18
C SER A 114 -6.90 -12.30 4.32
N LEU A 115 -7.42 -12.63 5.49
CA LEU A 115 -7.22 -11.87 6.72
C LEU A 115 -6.69 -12.81 7.80
N THR A 116 -5.52 -12.49 8.35
CA THR A 116 -4.99 -13.09 9.57
C THR A 116 -5.13 -12.11 10.73
N VAL A 117 -5.87 -12.51 11.76
CA VAL A 117 -6.00 -11.74 13.00
C VAL A 117 -4.92 -12.18 13.99
N ARG A 118 -4.09 -11.24 14.45
CA ARG A 118 -3.01 -11.47 15.42
C ARG A 118 -3.37 -10.79 16.73
N LYS A 119 -3.47 -11.60 17.80
CA LYS A 119 -3.66 -11.07 19.14
C LYS A 119 -2.37 -10.40 19.62
N VAL A 120 -2.47 -9.14 20.03
CA VAL A 120 -1.36 -8.39 20.66
C VAL A 120 -1.77 -7.89 22.03
N GLN A 121 -0.79 -7.59 22.87
CA GLN A 121 -1.05 -6.96 24.16
C GLN A 121 -1.42 -5.49 23.95
N SER A 122 -2.41 -5.02 24.71
CA SER A 122 -2.76 -3.61 24.77
C SER A 122 -1.81 -2.89 25.73
N PHE A 123 -1.38 -1.67 25.40
CA PHE A 123 -0.61 -0.82 26.30
C PHE A 123 -1.50 0.25 26.93
N LYS A 124 -1.13 0.74 28.13
CA LYS A 124 -1.89 1.79 28.83
C LYS A 124 -1.79 3.16 28.13
N ARG A 125 -0.70 3.44 27.40
CA ARG A 125 -0.47 4.70 26.69
C ARG A 125 -0.57 4.48 25.18
N TRP A 126 -1.27 5.39 24.49
CA TRP A 126 -1.43 5.31 23.04
C TRP A 126 -0.11 5.50 22.28
N GLN A 127 0.89 6.19 22.87
CA GLN A 127 2.22 6.34 22.28
C GLN A 127 2.96 5.00 22.22
N ASP A 128 2.89 4.21 23.30
CA ASP A 128 3.53 2.89 23.36
C ASP A 128 2.85 1.92 22.40
N ILE A 129 1.52 2.01 22.27
CA ILE A 129 0.76 1.32 21.21
C ILE A 129 1.33 1.66 19.84
N SER A 130 1.47 2.94 19.52
CA SER A 130 1.94 3.41 18.21
C SER A 130 3.37 2.95 17.91
N MET A 131 4.28 3.02 18.88
CA MET A 131 5.68 2.64 18.71
C MET A 131 5.89 1.13 18.65
N SER A 132 5.12 0.35 19.42
CA SER A 132 5.19 -1.13 19.39
C SER A 132 4.88 -1.72 18.00
N ARG A 133 4.17 -0.96 17.14
CA ARG A 133 3.88 -1.37 15.76
C ARG A 133 5.14 -1.71 14.99
N MET A 134 6.21 -0.94 15.17
CA MET A 134 7.48 -1.17 14.46
C MET A 134 8.13 -2.48 14.87
N GLU A 135 8.10 -2.83 16.16
CA GLU A 135 8.62 -4.11 16.65
C GLU A 135 7.78 -5.30 16.15
N GLN A 136 6.45 -5.17 16.15
CA GLN A 136 5.57 -6.21 15.61
C GLN A 136 5.78 -6.39 14.10
N LEU A 137 6.01 -5.29 13.39
CA LEU A 137 6.29 -5.29 11.96
C LEU A 137 7.61 -5.99 11.64
N GLU A 138 8.68 -5.64 12.37
CA GLU A 138 9.99 -6.29 12.24
C GLU A 138 9.88 -7.81 12.42
N LYS A 139 9.23 -8.25 13.51
CA LYS A 139 8.99 -9.67 13.77
C LYS A 139 8.16 -10.34 12.67
N LEU A 140 7.13 -9.68 12.15
CA LEU A 140 6.31 -10.23 11.07
C LEU A 140 7.14 -10.39 9.78
N ILE A 141 7.98 -9.41 9.46
CA ILE A 141 8.84 -9.45 8.28
C ILE A 141 9.85 -10.60 8.37
N GLU A 142 10.55 -10.70 9.50
CA GLU A 142 11.59 -11.71 9.71
C GLU A 142 11.04 -13.13 9.69
N ASN A 143 9.87 -13.35 10.29
CA ASN A 143 9.35 -14.70 10.50
C ASN A 143 8.48 -15.21 9.35
N GLU A 144 7.82 -14.31 8.61
CA GLU A 144 6.76 -14.71 7.65
C GLU A 144 6.95 -14.02 6.28
N LEU A 145 6.95 -12.68 6.25
CA LEU A 145 6.79 -11.96 4.98
C LEU A 145 7.99 -12.06 4.05
N ALA A 146 9.19 -12.29 4.57
CA ALA A 146 10.40 -12.47 3.75
C ALA A 146 10.27 -13.58 2.70
N SER A 147 9.39 -14.57 2.93
CA SER A 147 9.10 -15.66 1.99
C SER A 147 7.70 -15.63 1.37
N GLU A 148 6.77 -14.83 1.92
CA GLU A 148 5.35 -14.91 1.59
C GLU A 148 4.81 -13.69 0.81
N ALA A 149 5.49 -12.54 0.89
CA ALA A 149 5.01 -11.31 0.26
C ALA A 149 6.11 -10.60 -0.54
N ASP A 150 5.72 -10.02 -1.67
CA ASP A 150 6.60 -9.21 -2.52
C ASP A 150 6.68 -7.76 -2.05
N TYR A 151 5.57 -7.26 -1.48
CA TYR A 151 5.44 -5.89 -0.99
C TYR A 151 4.67 -5.85 0.32
N ILE A 152 4.97 -4.84 1.13
CA ILE A 152 4.29 -4.59 2.39
C ILE A 152 3.82 -3.14 2.47
N PHE A 153 2.57 -2.94 2.89
CA PHE A 153 2.03 -1.65 3.29
C PHE A 153 1.63 -1.69 4.77
N CYS A 154 1.89 -0.58 5.47
CA CYS A 154 1.50 -0.40 6.86
C CYS A 154 0.55 0.79 6.92
N LEU A 155 -0.71 0.55 7.26
CA LEU A 155 -1.78 1.54 7.18
C LEU A 155 -2.45 1.73 8.54
N ASP A 156 -2.98 2.92 8.77
CA ASP A 156 -3.79 3.21 9.94
C ASP A 156 -5.23 2.73 9.71
N ILE A 157 -5.82 2.05 10.71
CA ILE A 157 -7.14 1.43 10.59
C ILE A 157 -8.29 2.45 10.53
N ASP A 158 -8.10 3.66 11.04
CA ASP A 158 -9.09 4.73 11.06
C ASP A 158 -9.17 5.49 9.72
N THR A 159 -8.91 4.77 8.63
CA THR A 159 -8.98 5.26 7.25
C THR A 159 -10.02 4.48 6.44
N LYS A 160 -10.47 5.08 5.34
CA LYS A 160 -11.39 4.45 4.38
C LYS A 160 -10.92 4.74 2.97
N PHE A 161 -10.97 3.73 2.10
CA PHE A 161 -10.63 3.90 0.69
C PHE A 161 -11.85 4.47 -0.06
N TYR A 162 -11.63 5.54 -0.83
CA TYR A 162 -12.68 6.19 -1.63
C TYR A 162 -12.42 6.12 -3.14
N GLY A 163 -11.27 5.58 -3.52
CA GLY A 163 -10.81 5.53 -4.90
C GLY A 163 -9.71 4.49 -5.01
N ARG A 164 -9.36 4.17 -6.26
CA ARG A 164 -8.37 3.15 -6.59
C ARG A 164 -7.06 3.38 -5.81
N TRP A 165 -6.53 2.31 -5.25
CA TRP A 165 -5.19 2.22 -4.69
C TRP A 165 -4.57 0.91 -5.18
N GLY A 166 -3.76 0.96 -6.23
CA GLY A 166 -3.25 -0.23 -6.91
C GLY A 166 -1.74 -0.25 -7.08
N VAL A 167 -1.30 -1.02 -8.09
CA VAL A 167 0.12 -1.27 -8.34
C VAL A 167 0.92 -0.04 -8.73
N GLU A 168 0.27 1.06 -9.10
CA GLU A 168 0.91 2.37 -9.26
C GLU A 168 1.62 2.86 -7.99
N THR A 169 1.23 2.36 -6.82
CA THR A 169 1.87 2.73 -5.55
C THR A 169 3.04 1.82 -5.18
N LEU A 170 3.36 0.79 -5.98
CA LEU A 170 4.44 -0.14 -5.66
C LEU A 170 5.81 0.48 -5.96
N GLY A 171 6.74 0.27 -5.04
CA GLY A 171 8.11 0.71 -5.18
C GLY A 171 8.98 0.04 -4.12
N ARG A 172 10.30 0.13 -4.28
CA ARG A 172 11.25 -0.44 -3.29
C ARG A 172 11.07 0.19 -1.90
N LEU A 173 10.76 1.48 -1.87
CA LEU A 173 10.38 2.24 -0.69
C LEU A 173 9.36 3.28 -1.12
N VAL A 174 8.24 3.34 -0.40
CA VAL A 174 7.10 4.19 -0.72
C VAL A 174 6.82 5.07 0.50
N VAL A 175 6.53 6.34 0.26
CA VAL A 175 6.16 7.30 1.29
C VAL A 175 4.94 8.08 0.82
N VAL A 176 4.15 8.56 1.78
CA VAL A 176 2.97 9.39 1.52
C VAL A 176 3.27 10.82 1.97
N ILE A 177 2.88 11.80 1.15
CA ILE A 177 2.99 13.21 1.51
C ILE A 177 1.83 13.55 2.46
N HIS A 178 2.16 14.08 3.64
CA HIS A 178 1.14 14.39 4.63
C HIS A 178 0.16 15.48 4.13
N PRO A 179 -1.16 15.26 4.20
CA PRO A 179 -2.16 16.11 3.55
C PRO A 179 -2.21 17.54 4.08
N TRP A 180 -1.76 17.78 5.32
CA TRP A 180 -1.69 19.13 5.88
C TRP A 180 -0.38 19.87 5.61
N LEU A 181 0.63 19.20 5.04
CA LEU A 181 1.99 19.75 4.90
C LEU A 181 2.52 19.72 3.46
N PHE A 182 1.76 19.21 2.48
CA PHE A 182 2.26 19.04 1.11
C PHE A 182 2.70 20.35 0.43
N ASP A 183 2.07 21.47 0.78
CA ASP A 183 2.40 22.82 0.27
C ASP A 183 2.99 23.73 1.36
N ALA A 184 3.34 23.15 2.52
CA ALA A 184 3.96 23.92 3.60
C ALA A 184 5.48 24.04 3.37
N PRO A 185 6.09 25.19 3.70
CA PRO A 185 7.55 25.31 3.69
C PRO A 185 8.17 24.43 4.80
N ARG A 186 9.41 24.00 4.58
CA ARG A 186 10.11 22.98 5.40
C ARG A 186 10.27 23.35 6.88
N ASP A 187 10.34 24.64 7.18
CA ASP A 187 10.42 25.19 8.54
C ASP A 187 9.13 24.97 9.34
N ARG A 188 7.98 24.83 8.66
CA ARG A 188 6.69 24.51 9.27
C ARG A 188 6.43 23.03 9.50
N PHE A 189 7.32 22.15 9.01
CA PHE A 189 7.18 20.72 9.26
C PHE A 189 7.37 20.41 10.74
N THR A 190 6.49 19.56 11.28
CA THR A 190 6.47 19.15 12.69
C THR A 190 7.44 18.01 12.97
N TYR A 191 8.66 18.11 12.46
CA TYR A 191 9.74 17.19 12.82
C TYR A 191 10.09 17.34 14.30
N GLU A 192 10.60 16.28 14.91
CA GLU A 192 11.33 16.41 16.17
C GLU A 192 12.54 17.33 15.93
N ARG A 193 12.71 18.31 16.82
CA ARG A 193 13.72 19.39 16.67
C ARG A 193 14.78 19.35 17.77
N ARG A 194 14.57 18.54 18.80
CA ARG A 194 15.51 18.36 19.92
C ARG A 194 16.67 17.47 19.46
N PRO A 195 17.93 17.95 19.53
CA PRO A 195 19.09 17.14 19.19
C PRO A 195 19.28 15.90 20.06
N GLU A 196 18.64 15.84 21.23
CA GLU A 196 18.76 14.74 22.19
C GLU A 196 17.84 13.54 21.89
N SER A 197 16.96 13.64 20.88
CA SER A 197 16.01 12.59 20.52
C SER A 197 16.60 11.49 19.63
#